data_AF-A0A353CY92-F1
#
_entry.id   AF-A0A353CY92-F1
#
_cell.length_a   1.000
_cell.length_b   1.000
_cell.length_c   1.000
_cell.angle_alpha   90.00
_cell.angle_beta   90.00
_cell.angle_gamma   90.00
#
_symmetry.space_group_name_H-M   'P 1'
#
loop_
_entity.id
_entity.type
_entity.pdbx_description
1 polymer ?
#
loop_
_entity_poly.entity_id
_entity_poly.type
_entity_poly.pdbx_seq_one_letter_code
_entity_poly.pdbx_strand_id
1 'polypeptide(L)'
;MTRSQITAVVLVGVVLLLVLGLIAVQVGGSFIRTSGEVRIGQLILSNNKILPGAPVTVTYSLIELGAIDDASMVMVRTPTESTVISEVTKEELGSGTFIVTVPCDKYEELEKNKAGRFVLVLNSDQRVLAQSESFTLLPAGPECIYR
;
A
#
# COMPACT_ATOMS: atom_id res chain seq x y z
N MET A 1 -23.57 9.52 -60.04
CA MET A 1 -23.70 9.45 -58.57
C MET A 1 -24.83 10.38 -58.16
N THR A 2 -25.92 9.87 -57.58
CA THR A 2 -27.08 10.71 -57.21
C THR A 2 -26.81 11.42 -55.88
N ARG A 3 -27.46 12.57 -55.65
CA ARG A 3 -27.27 13.42 -54.45
C ARG A 3 -27.42 12.62 -53.13
N SER A 4 -28.24 11.57 -53.13
CA SER A 4 -28.44 10.63 -52.03
C SER A 4 -27.20 9.75 -51.74
N GLN A 5 -26.46 9.32 -52.77
CA GLN A 5 -25.25 8.51 -52.61
C GLN A 5 -24.10 9.32 -52.00
N ILE A 6 -24.01 10.61 -52.30
CA ILE A 6 -22.98 11.50 -51.75
C ILE A 6 -23.24 11.70 -50.24
N THR A 7 -24.50 11.95 -49.85
CA THR A 7 -24.87 12.10 -48.44
C THR A 7 -24.59 10.83 -47.63
N ALA A 8 -24.88 9.65 -48.19
CA ALA A 8 -24.60 8.38 -47.52
C ALA A 8 -23.10 8.16 -47.30
N VAL A 9 -22.25 8.48 -48.28
CA VAL A 9 -20.78 8.33 -48.16
C VAL A 9 -20.21 9.29 -47.11
N VAL A 10 -20.69 10.54 -47.07
CA VAL A 10 -20.25 11.52 -46.07
C VAL A 10 -20.66 11.08 -44.66
N LEU A 11 -21.88 10.57 -44.50
CA LEU A 11 -22.38 10.15 -43.19
C LEU A 11 -21.60 8.93 -42.65
N VAL A 12 -21.31 7.95 -43.52
CA VAL A 12 -20.47 6.80 -43.16
C VAL A 12 -19.05 7.24 -42.81
N GLY A 13 -18.46 8.18 -43.56
CA GLY A 13 -17.12 8.72 -43.28
C GLY A 13 -17.01 9.43 -41.93
N VAL A 14 -18.01 10.23 -41.56
CA VAL A 14 -18.05 10.95 -40.27
C VAL A 14 -18.21 9.97 -39.10
N VAL A 15 -19.08 8.97 -39.24
CA VAL A 15 -19.27 7.94 -38.20
C VAL A 15 -17.97 7.14 -38.02
N LEU A 16 -17.29 6.78 -39.11
CA LEU A 16 -16.03 6.04 -39.05
C LEU A 16 -14.93 6.84 -38.32
N LEU A 17 -14.83 8.15 -38.58
CA LEU A 17 -13.87 9.04 -37.91
C LEU A 17 -14.17 9.19 -36.42
N LEU A 18 -15.44 9.30 -36.02
CA LEU A 18 -15.83 9.35 -34.61
C LEU A 18 -15.49 8.06 -33.86
N VAL A 19 -15.72 6.90 -34.48
CA VAL A 19 -15.39 5.59 -33.89
C VAL A 19 -13.87 5.43 -33.74
N LEU A 20 -13.08 5.80 -34.76
CA LEU A 20 -11.61 5.73 -34.69
C LEU A 20 -11.04 6.69 -33.64
N GLY A 21 -11.62 7.89 -33.48
CA GLY A 21 -11.24 8.84 -32.44
C GLY A 21 -11.52 8.32 -31.02
N LEU A 22 -12.68 7.69 -30.80
CA LEU A 22 -13.03 7.06 -29.52
C LEU A 22 -12.09 5.90 -29.15
N ILE A 23 -11.69 5.08 -30.12
CA ILE A 23 -10.75 3.98 -29.89
C ILE A 23 -9.37 4.55 -29.51
N ALA A 24 -8.87 5.58 -30.21
CA ALA A 24 -7.57 6.19 -29.91
C ALA A 24 -7.52 6.79 -28.48
N VAL A 25 -8.62 7.36 -27.98
CA VAL A 25 -8.72 7.87 -26.60
C VAL A 25 -8.68 6.72 -25.58
N GLN A 26 -9.27 5.56 -25.89
CA GLN A 26 -9.23 4.40 -24.98
C GLN A 26 -7.86 3.70 -24.94
N VAL A 27 -7.13 3.64 -26.05
CA VAL A 27 -5.77 3.05 -26.04
C VAL A 27 -4.73 4.02 -25.48
N GLY A 28 -4.87 5.33 -25.73
CA GLY A 28 -3.97 6.36 -25.20
C GLY A 28 -4.15 6.68 -23.72
N GLY A 29 -5.35 6.43 -23.16
CA GLY A 29 -5.65 6.65 -21.75
C GLY A 29 -5.22 5.52 -20.80
N SER A 30 -4.84 4.35 -21.32
CA SER A 30 -4.47 3.19 -20.49
C SER A 30 -2.96 3.08 -20.19
N PHE A 31 -2.13 3.88 -20.87
CA PHE A 31 -0.67 3.78 -20.77
C PHE A 31 0.04 4.97 -20.12
N ILE A 32 -0.68 5.89 -19.49
CA ILE A 32 -0.07 6.79 -18.49
C ILE A 32 -0.11 6.09 -17.12
N ARG A 33 0.61 4.97 -17.01
CA ARG A 33 1.23 4.58 -15.74
C ARG A 33 2.62 5.22 -15.70
N THR A 34 2.66 6.55 -15.61
CA THR A 34 3.75 7.25 -14.93
C THR A 34 3.93 6.58 -13.55
N SER A 35 5.11 6.38 -12.99
CA SER A 35 6.50 6.63 -13.36
C SER A 35 7.26 6.19 -12.11
N GLY A 36 8.35 5.42 -12.26
CA GLY A 36 9.19 5.01 -11.13
C GLY A 36 8.55 3.94 -10.26
N GLU A 37 8.88 2.68 -10.52
CA GLU A 37 8.67 1.61 -9.56
C GLU A 37 9.54 1.94 -8.34
N VAL A 38 8.98 2.66 -7.36
CA VAL A 38 9.57 2.74 -6.02
C VAL A 38 9.58 1.31 -5.54
N ARG A 39 10.76 0.68 -5.52
CA ARG A 39 10.95 -0.67 -5.01
C ARG A 39 10.70 -0.65 -3.50
N ILE A 40 9.43 -0.81 -3.12
CA ILE A 40 9.01 -0.99 -1.74
C ILE A 40 9.50 -2.38 -1.32
N GLY A 41 10.31 -2.45 -0.28
CA GLY A 41 10.73 -3.72 0.29
C GLY A 41 9.60 -4.48 0.95
N GLN A 42 9.92 -5.66 1.47
CA GLN A 42 8.93 -6.53 2.08
C GLN A 42 9.18 -6.67 3.58
N LEU A 43 8.11 -6.56 4.36
CA LEU A 43 8.07 -6.97 5.75
C LEU A 43 7.45 -8.36 5.84
N ILE A 44 8.19 -9.30 6.42
CA ILE A 44 7.75 -10.68 6.63
C ILE A 44 7.39 -10.81 8.09
N LEU A 45 6.12 -11.14 8.36
CA LEU A 45 5.62 -11.28 9.73
C LEU A 45 5.79 -12.71 10.21
N SER A 46 6.17 -12.92 11.47
CA SER A 46 6.19 -14.26 12.06
C SER A 46 4.80 -14.88 12.15
N ASN A 47 3.75 -14.06 12.21
CA ASN A 47 2.36 -14.46 12.20
C ASN A 47 1.51 -13.43 11.45
N ASN A 48 0.50 -13.88 10.70
CA ASN A 48 -0.45 -13.03 10.00
C ASN A 48 -1.74 -12.79 10.80
N LYS A 49 -1.85 -13.33 12.02
CA LYS A 49 -2.92 -13.01 12.98
C LYS A 49 -2.30 -12.26 14.15
N ILE A 50 -2.64 -10.98 14.25
CA ILE A 50 -2.03 -10.07 15.22
C ILE A 50 -2.98 -9.90 16.39
N LEU A 51 -2.54 -10.30 17.58
CA LEU A 51 -3.25 -10.02 18.82
C LEU A 51 -2.75 -8.66 19.36
N PRO A 52 -3.62 -7.66 19.55
CA PRO A 52 -3.23 -6.41 20.18
C PRO A 52 -2.57 -6.66 21.56
N GLY A 53 -1.48 -5.94 21.84
CA GLY A 53 -0.66 -6.11 23.04
C GLY A 53 0.39 -7.24 22.96
N ALA A 54 0.29 -8.16 22.01
CA ALA A 54 1.27 -9.23 21.84
C ALA A 54 2.42 -8.82 20.89
N PRO A 55 3.67 -9.20 21.18
CA PRO A 55 4.81 -8.92 20.30
C PRO A 55 4.75 -9.75 19.02
N VAL A 56 5.17 -9.14 17.92
CA VAL A 56 5.25 -9.73 16.59
C VAL A 56 6.65 -9.50 16.06
N THR A 57 7.35 -10.59 15.75
CA THR A 57 8.64 -10.51 15.08
C THR A 57 8.42 -10.17 13.60
N VAL A 58 9.12 -9.15 13.14
CA VAL A 58 9.12 -8.71 11.76
C VAL A 58 10.52 -8.90 11.21
N THR A 59 10.61 -9.61 10.10
CA THR A 59 11.83 -9.76 9.32
C THR A 59 11.74 -8.83 8.13
N TYR A 60 12.82 -8.10 7.89
CA TYR A 60 12.93 -7.12 6.85
C TYR A 60 13.72 -7.67 5.68
N SER A 61 13.15 -7.58 4.48
CA SER A 61 13.84 -7.93 3.23
C SER A 61 13.77 -6.74 2.29
N LEU A 62 14.89 -6.03 2.11
CA LEU A 62 15.03 -5.02 1.07
C LEU A 62 15.74 -5.57 -0.14
N ILE A 63 15.30 -5.08 -1.31
CA ILE A 63 15.97 -5.29 -2.57
C ILE A 63 17.16 -4.33 -2.73
N GLU A 64 17.12 -3.13 -2.12
CA GLU A 64 18.21 -2.17 -2.10
C GLU A 64 18.09 -1.24 -0.89
N LEU A 65 18.85 -1.52 0.17
CA LEU A 65 19.16 -0.51 1.18
C LEU A 65 20.16 0.48 0.55
N GLY A 66 19.66 1.57 -0.03
CA GLY A 66 20.42 2.81 0.16
C GLY A 66 20.62 2.98 1.67
N ALA A 67 21.77 3.46 2.12
CA ALA A 67 22.04 3.61 3.56
C ALA A 67 20.88 4.36 4.23
N ILE A 68 20.06 3.63 4.99
CA ILE A 68 19.03 4.24 5.82
C ILE A 68 19.78 4.79 7.02
N ASP A 69 20.14 6.06 6.94
CA ASP A 69 20.87 6.74 8.00
C ASP A 69 19.96 7.28 9.12
N ASP A 70 18.64 7.23 8.90
CA ASP A 70 17.62 7.76 9.79
C ASP A 70 16.80 6.67 10.49
N ALA A 71 16.27 6.99 11.67
CA ALA A 71 15.23 6.20 12.31
C ALA A 71 14.00 6.06 11.39
N SER A 72 13.32 4.93 11.48
CA SER A 72 12.11 4.65 10.72
C SER A 72 10.94 4.42 11.67
N MET A 73 9.71 4.47 11.15
CA MET A 73 8.50 4.18 11.91
C MET A 73 7.76 3.03 11.28
N VAL A 74 7.15 2.19 12.12
CA VAL A 74 6.19 1.18 11.69
C VAL A 74 4.79 1.70 11.94
N MET A 75 4.00 1.72 10.89
CA MET A 75 2.59 2.09 10.92
C MET A 75 1.74 0.86 10.67
N VAL A 76 0.60 0.78 11.35
CA VAL A 76 -0.53 -0.05 10.91
C VAL A 76 -1.33 0.75 9.91
N ARG A 77 -1.49 0.23 8.70
CA ARG A 77 -2.39 0.77 7.68
C ARG A 77 -3.58 -0.16 7.50
N THR A 78 -4.77 0.37 7.71
CA THR A 78 -6.06 -0.27 7.38
C THR A 78 -6.64 0.40 6.13
N PRO A 79 -7.79 -0.04 5.61
CA PRO A 79 -8.44 0.63 4.48
C PRO A 79 -8.88 2.08 4.76
N THR A 80 -9.02 2.45 6.02
CA THR A 80 -9.63 3.71 6.48
C THR A 80 -8.65 4.60 7.24
N GLU A 81 -7.58 4.03 7.80
CA GLU A 81 -6.69 4.72 8.72
C GLU A 81 -5.22 4.26 8.60
N SER A 82 -4.30 5.11 9.05
CA SER A 82 -2.90 4.75 9.26
C SER A 82 -2.42 5.30 10.60
N THR A 83 -1.88 4.42 11.44
CA THR A 83 -1.49 4.75 12.82
C THR A 83 -0.07 4.28 13.07
N VAL A 84 0.80 5.17 13.57
CA VAL A 84 2.15 4.81 14.01
C VAL A 84 2.06 3.96 15.28
N ILE A 85 2.76 2.83 15.31
CA ILE A 85 2.77 1.90 16.45
C ILE A 85 4.15 1.74 17.10
N SER A 86 5.22 1.99 16.36
CA SER A 86 6.59 1.87 16.88
C SER A 86 7.56 2.71 16.05
N GLU A 87 8.59 3.22 16.70
CA GLU A 87 9.83 3.60 16.05
C GLU A 87 10.72 2.37 15.89
N VAL A 88 11.57 2.36 14.85
CA VAL A 88 12.56 1.32 14.56
C VAL A 88 13.89 2.02 14.37
N THR A 89 14.86 1.59 15.16
CA THR A 89 16.21 2.15 15.18
C THR A 89 17.02 1.69 13.96
N LYS A 90 18.12 2.40 13.68
CA LYS A 90 19.02 2.02 12.59
C LYS A 90 19.66 0.66 12.83
N GLU A 91 19.96 0.34 14.09
CA GLU A 91 20.54 -0.93 14.52
C GLU A 91 19.59 -2.10 14.24
N GLU A 92 18.30 -1.92 14.53
CA GLU A 92 17.24 -2.89 14.24
C GLU A 92 17.01 -3.10 12.74
N LEU A 93 17.11 -2.03 11.93
CA LEU A 93 17.08 -2.16 10.48
C LEU A 93 18.32 -2.89 9.95
N GLY A 94 19.48 -2.64 10.56
CA GLY A 94 20.75 -3.29 10.22
C GLY A 94 20.80 -4.77 10.57
N SER A 95 20.12 -5.21 11.64
CA SER A 95 19.99 -6.63 11.99
C SER A 95 19.07 -7.40 11.04
N GLY A 96 18.22 -6.68 10.30
CA GLY A 96 17.21 -7.26 9.41
C GLY A 96 15.99 -7.83 10.14
N THR A 97 15.89 -7.66 11.46
CA THR A 97 14.74 -8.12 12.24
C THR A 97 14.48 -7.24 13.46
N PHE A 98 13.21 -7.00 13.73
CA PHE A 98 12.76 -6.20 14.86
C PHE A 98 11.42 -6.70 15.40
N ILE A 99 11.05 -6.25 16.59
CA ILE A 99 9.79 -6.64 17.24
C ILE A 99 8.87 -5.44 17.25
N VAL A 100 7.62 -5.66 16.82
CA VAL A 100 6.57 -4.65 16.93
C VAL A 100 5.41 -5.19 17.72
N THR A 101 4.72 -4.30 18.42
CA THR A 101 3.48 -4.60 19.13
C THR A 101 2.43 -3.62 18.64
N VAL A 102 1.22 -4.08 18.33
CA VAL A 102 0.08 -3.17 18.14
C VAL A 102 -0.43 -2.81 19.53
N PRO A 103 -0.24 -1.58 20.01
CA PRO A 103 -0.59 -1.25 21.38
C PRO A 103 -2.11 -1.15 21.54
N CYS A 104 -2.59 -1.48 22.74
CA CYS A 104 -4.02 -1.66 23.03
C CYS A 104 -4.85 -0.38 22.86
N ASP A 105 -4.28 0.77 23.21
CA ASP A 105 -4.89 2.09 23.02
C ASP A 105 -5.07 2.44 21.54
N LYS A 106 -4.08 2.07 20.71
CA LYS A 106 -4.19 2.23 19.25
C LYS A 106 -5.13 1.22 18.61
N TYR A 107 -5.32 0.06 19.22
CA TYR A 107 -6.31 -0.90 18.74
C TYR A 107 -7.76 -0.36 18.81
N GLU A 108 -8.08 0.49 19.78
CA GLU A 108 -9.42 1.10 19.87
C GLU A 108 -9.69 2.08 18.73
N GLU A 109 -8.64 2.78 18.26
CA GLU A 109 -8.68 3.65 17.09
C GLU A 109 -8.87 2.81 15.80
N LEU A 110 -8.23 1.64 15.73
CA LEU A 110 -8.30 0.75 14.57
C LEU A 110 -9.63 0.00 14.47
N GLU A 111 -10.18 -0.08 13.25
CA GLU A 111 -11.39 -0.87 13.00
C GLU A 111 -11.16 -2.37 13.28
N LYS A 112 -11.81 -2.86 14.35
CA LYS A 112 -11.71 -4.24 14.84
C LYS A 112 -11.97 -5.26 13.73
N ASN A 113 -11.20 -6.35 13.71
CA ASN A 113 -11.31 -7.47 12.75
C ASN A 113 -11.09 -7.13 11.27
N LYS A 114 -10.51 -5.96 10.96
CA LYS A 114 -10.14 -5.64 9.57
C LYS A 114 -8.74 -6.14 9.21
N ALA A 115 -8.55 -6.34 7.91
CA ALA A 115 -7.24 -6.59 7.35
C ALA A 115 -6.39 -5.33 7.47
N GLY A 116 -5.21 -5.46 8.05
CA GLY A 116 -4.21 -4.40 8.16
C GLY A 116 -2.92 -4.79 7.46
N ARG A 117 -2.01 -3.83 7.32
CA ARG A 117 -0.62 -4.06 6.89
C ARG A 117 0.31 -3.27 7.79
N PHE A 118 1.48 -3.83 8.07
CA PHE A 118 2.57 -3.02 8.59
C PHE A 118 3.24 -2.32 7.42
N VAL A 119 3.51 -1.03 7.62
CA VAL A 119 4.19 -0.17 6.65
C VAL A 119 5.36 0.45 7.39
N LEU A 120 6.57 0.14 6.93
CA LEU A 120 7.78 0.79 7.39
C LEU A 120 7.96 2.07 6.56
N VAL A 121 8.08 3.20 7.24
CA VAL A 121 8.30 4.50 6.62
C VAL A 121 9.53 5.18 7.20
N LEU A 122 10.20 6.03 6.42
CA LEU A 122 11.24 6.91 6.95
C LEU A 122 10.62 7.95 7.89
N ASN A 123 11.30 8.25 9.00
CA ASN A 123 10.81 9.26 9.93
C ASN A 123 10.88 10.68 9.34
N SER A 124 11.91 10.96 8.52
CA SER A 124 12.17 12.30 7.99
C SER A 124 11.13 12.80 6.97
N ASP A 125 10.65 11.93 6.08
CA ASP A 125 9.74 12.30 4.98
C ASP A 125 8.51 11.38 4.84
N GLN A 126 8.32 10.42 5.76
CA GLN A 126 7.26 9.41 5.72
C GLN A 126 7.21 8.58 4.43
N ARG A 127 8.31 8.52 3.68
CA ARG A 127 8.41 7.69 2.48
C ARG A 127 8.30 6.21 2.87
N VAL A 128 7.45 5.48 2.15
CA VAL A 128 7.29 4.03 2.34
C VAL A 128 8.56 3.32 1.91
N LEU A 129 9.16 2.59 2.85
CA LEU A 129 10.36 1.78 2.65
C LEU A 129 9.99 0.33 2.37
N ALA A 130 9.07 -0.22 3.17
CA ALA A 130 8.61 -1.59 3.02
C ALA A 130 7.18 -1.76 3.52
N GLN A 131 6.53 -2.82 3.07
CA GLN A 131 5.20 -3.19 3.52
C GLN A 131 5.09 -4.69 3.72
N SER A 132 4.23 -5.09 4.66
CA SER A 132 3.87 -6.49 4.84
C SER A 132 2.77 -6.93 3.89
N GLU A 133 2.58 -8.24 3.78
CA GLU A 133 1.29 -8.78 3.36
C GLU A 133 0.19 -8.39 4.35
N SER A 134 -1.06 -8.58 3.94
CA SER A 134 -2.21 -8.33 4.82
C SER A 134 -2.18 -9.28 6.01
N PHE A 135 -2.36 -8.73 7.21
CA PHE A 135 -2.63 -9.49 8.42
C PHE A 135 -4.07 -9.26 8.88
N THR A 136 -4.58 -10.16 9.70
CA THR A 136 -5.86 -10.00 10.40
C THR A 136 -5.62 -9.56 11.82
N LEU A 137 -6.18 -8.41 12.20
CA LEU A 137 -6.15 -7.94 13.58
C LEU A 137 -7.23 -8.68 14.38
N LEU A 138 -6.82 -9.43 15.39
CA LEU A 138 -7.73 -10.18 16.25
C LEU A 138 -8.46 -9.24 17.23
N PRO A 139 -9.56 -9.72 17.85
CA PRO A 139 -10.16 -9.04 19.00
C PRO A 139 -9.13 -8.74 20.09
N ALA A 140 -9.35 -7.67 20.86
CA ALA A 140 -8.53 -7.33 22.02
C ALA A 140 -8.27 -8.56 22.90
N GLY A 141 -6.99 -8.88 23.10
CA GLY A 141 -6.57 -9.95 24.00
C GLY A 141 -6.74 -9.57 25.48
N PRO A 142 -6.54 -10.52 26.40
CA PRO A 142 -6.62 -10.25 27.84
C PRO A 142 -5.69 -9.09 28.28
N GLU A 143 -4.51 -8.97 27.65
CA GLU A 143 -3.56 -7.86 27.86
C GLU A 143 -4.17 -6.47 27.63
N CYS A 144 -5.17 -6.37 26.75
CA CYS A 144 -5.86 -5.11 26.46
C CYS A 144 -7.14 -4.92 27.28
N ILE A 145 -7.70 -6.00 27.84
CA ILE A 145 -8.97 -5.98 28.60
C ILE A 145 -8.72 -5.61 30.07
N TYR A 146 -7.60 -6.03 30.64
CA TYR A 146 -7.28 -5.83 32.07
C TYR A 146 -6.39 -4.61 32.35
N ARG A 147 -6.28 -3.68 31.39
CA ARG A 147 -5.42 -2.50 31.49
C ARG A 147 -6.16 -1.30 32.08
#